data_AF-A0A6J4R7D3-F1
#
_entry.id   AF-A0A6J4R7D3-F1
#
_cell.length_a   1.000
_cell.length_b   1.000
_cell.length_c   1.000
_cell.angle_alpha   90.00
_cell.angle_beta   90.00
_cell.angle_gamma   90.00
#
_symmetry.space_group_name_H-M   'P 1'
#
loop_
_entity.id
_entity.type
_entity.pdbx_description
1 polymer ?
#
loop_
_entity_poly.entity_id
_entity_poly.type
_entity_poly.pdbx_seq_one_letter_code
_entity_poly.pdbx_strand_id
1 'polypeptide(L)'
;MPERTPDGHYVVIDGRRWRATDPSLPEERRQELVSELMSARRAVGAARRAGDSDAEQRARARVHAAKVGLGERGPKWWERRGNPPAAAGDEAPPAEADPPGTP
;
A
#
# COMPACT_ATOMS: atom_id res chain seq x y z
N MET A 1 2.12 -4.35 21.84
CA MET A 1 2.10 -3.90 20.44
C MET A 1 2.36 -5.10 19.55
N PRO A 2 1.76 -5.21 18.36
CA PRO A 2 2.03 -6.34 17.47
C PRO A 2 3.52 -6.35 17.08
N GLU A 3 4.10 -7.54 17.00
CA GLU A 3 5.48 -7.72 16.57
C GLU A 3 5.64 -7.23 15.14
N ARG A 4 6.72 -6.51 14.83
CA ARG A 4 7.03 -6.05 13.48
C ARG A 4 8.21 -6.84 12.94
N THR A 5 8.20 -7.09 11.63
CA THR A 5 9.40 -7.60 10.95
C THR A 5 10.55 -6.58 11.08
N PRO A 6 11.82 -7.01 11.03
CA PRO A 6 12.97 -6.10 11.16
C PRO A 6 12.99 -4.97 10.13
N ASP A 7 12.46 -5.22 8.93
CA ASP A 7 12.31 -4.23 7.85
C ASP A 7 11.10 -3.29 8.04
N GLY A 8 10.26 -3.52 9.06
CA GLY A 8 9.09 -2.70 9.37
C GLY A 8 7.92 -2.81 8.38
N HIS A 9 8.06 -3.60 7.31
CA HIS A 9 7.06 -3.73 6.26
C HIS A 9 5.82 -4.52 6.69
N TYR A 10 5.95 -5.37 7.71
CA TYR A 10 4.88 -6.23 8.19
C TYR A 10 4.72 -6.16 9.71
N VAL A 11 3.49 -6.31 10.15
CA VAL A 11 3.12 -6.67 11.53
C VAL A 11 2.71 -8.14 11.56
N VAL A 12 3.09 -8.86 12.62
CA VAL A 12 2.72 -10.26 12.84
C VAL A 12 1.62 -10.30 13.90
N ILE A 13 0.48 -10.89 13.54
CA ILE A 13 -0.68 -11.07 14.42
C ILE A 13 -1.11 -12.52 14.26
N ASP A 14 -1.15 -13.28 15.36
CA ASP A 14 -1.50 -14.71 15.41
C ASP A 14 -0.69 -15.55 14.40
N GLY A 15 0.61 -15.30 14.29
CA GLY A 15 1.52 -15.97 13.35
C GLY A 15 1.34 -15.56 11.88
N ARG A 16 0.36 -14.70 11.56
CA ARG A 16 0.11 -14.21 10.20
C ARG A 16 0.72 -12.83 9.99
N ARG A 17 1.40 -12.66 8.84
CA ARG A 17 1.95 -11.37 8.41
C ARG A 17 0.87 -10.52 7.75
N TRP A 18 0.76 -9.29 8.22
CA TRP A 18 -0.08 -8.23 7.66
C TRP A 18 0.82 -7.06 7.28
N ARG A 19 0.53 -6.43 6.16
CA ARG A 19 1.26 -5.24 5.72
C ARG A 19 1.11 -4.12 6.76
N ALA A 20 2.20 -3.52 7.18
CA ALA A 20 2.17 -2.39 8.09
C ALA A 20 1.65 -1.12 7.39
N THR A 21 1.05 -0.23 8.17
CA THR A 21 0.74 1.13 7.75
C THR A 21 2.00 1.83 7.25
N ASP A 22 1.90 2.60 6.18
CA ASP A 22 3.01 3.40 5.64
C ASP A 22 3.49 4.39 6.72
N PRO A 23 4.73 4.26 7.22
CA PRO A 23 5.25 5.13 8.27
C PRO A 23 5.56 6.55 7.77
N SER A 24 5.55 6.79 6.44
CA SER A 24 5.75 8.11 5.86
C SER A 24 4.48 8.95 5.76
N LEU A 25 3.32 8.40 6.14
CA LEU A 25 2.08 9.16 6.25
C LEU A 25 2.18 10.19 7.38
N PRO A 26 1.81 11.46 7.12
CA PRO A 26 1.64 12.45 8.19
C PRO A 26 0.65 11.93 9.24
N GLU A 27 0.93 12.18 10.53
CA GLU A 27 0.13 11.63 11.62
C GLU A 27 -1.35 12.07 11.52
N GLU A 28 -1.61 13.32 11.14
CA GLU A 28 -2.98 13.82 10.90
C GLU A 28 -3.70 12.98 9.84
N ARG A 29 -3.04 12.75 8.70
CA ARG A 29 -3.61 11.94 7.61
C ARG A 29 -3.83 10.50 8.04
N ARG A 30 -2.90 9.94 8.82
CA ARG A 30 -3.02 8.60 9.39
C ARG A 30 -4.23 8.53 10.33
N GLN A 31 -4.42 9.51 11.19
CA GLN A 31 -5.56 9.57 12.12
C GLN A 31 -6.90 9.69 11.40
N GLU A 32 -6.99 10.53 10.37
CA GLU A 32 -8.18 10.64 9.51
C GLU A 32 -8.55 9.28 8.90
N LEU A 33 -7.57 8.58 8.32
CA LEU A 33 -7.78 7.28 7.68
C LEU A 33 -8.16 6.20 8.70
N VAL A 34 -7.57 6.22 9.90
CA VAL A 34 -7.96 5.33 11.01
C VAL A 34 -9.40 5.62 11.45
N SER A 35 -9.77 6.89 11.59
CA SER A 35 -11.13 7.31 11.95
C SER A 35 -12.15 6.84 10.90
N GLU A 36 -11.85 7.05 9.62
CA GLU A 36 -12.67 6.60 8.50
C GLU A 36 -12.77 5.06 8.46
N LEU A 37 -11.68 4.35 8.71
CA LEU A 37 -11.67 2.89 8.79
C LEU A 37 -12.60 2.38 9.91
N MET A 38 -12.55 3.00 11.09
CA MET A 38 -13.41 2.64 12.22
C MET A 38 -14.88 3.00 11.96
N SER A 39 -15.14 4.14 11.31
CA SER A 39 -16.48 4.54 10.86
C SER A 39 -17.06 3.54 9.86
N ALA A 40 -16.28 3.19 8.83
CA ALA A 40 -16.69 2.24 7.79
C ALA A 40 -16.95 0.83 8.35
N ARG A 41 -16.13 0.34 9.30
CA ARG A 41 -16.38 -0.95 9.98
C ARG A 41 -17.69 -0.97 10.75
N ARG A 42 -18.01 0.12 11.47
CA ARG A 42 -19.30 0.27 12.15
C ARG A 42 -20.46 0.25 11.15
N ALA A 43 -20.31 0.91 10.00
CA ALA A 43 -21.31 0.91 8.93
C ALA A 43 -21.53 -0.50 8.34
N VAL A 44 -20.47 -1.30 8.15
CA VAL A 44 -20.62 -2.72 7.74
C VAL A 44 -21.46 -3.49 8.75
N GLY A 45 -21.17 -3.35 10.05
CA GLY A 45 -21.95 -4.00 11.11
C GLY A 45 -23.40 -3.55 11.16
N ALA A 46 -23.67 -2.27 10.91
CA ALA A 46 -25.02 -1.73 10.84
C ALA A 46 -25.81 -2.26 9.63
N ALA A 47 -25.20 -2.25 8.44
CA ALA A 47 -25.80 -2.76 7.22
C ALA A 47 -26.17 -4.24 7.33
N ARG A 48 -25.26 -5.06 7.88
CA ARG A 48 -25.53 -6.49 8.13
C ARG A 48 -26.71 -6.72 9.06
N ARG A 49 -26.81 -5.95 10.16
CA ARG A 49 -27.94 -6.04 11.10
C ARG A 49 -29.26 -5.61 10.46
N ALA A 50 -29.21 -4.69 9.51
CA ALA A 50 -30.37 -4.24 8.75
C ALA A 50 -30.73 -5.15 7.55
N GLY A 51 -29.88 -6.12 7.19
CA GLY A 51 -30.04 -6.90 5.97
C GLY A 51 -29.82 -6.12 4.67
N ASP A 52 -29.23 -4.92 4.76
CA ASP A 52 -29.01 -4.05 3.59
C ASP A 52 -27.68 -4.40 2.91
N SER A 53 -27.77 -5.21 1.86
CA SER A 53 -26.61 -5.70 1.11
C SER A 53 -25.87 -4.59 0.36
N ASP A 54 -26.59 -3.56 -0.11
CA ASP A 54 -25.99 -2.45 -0.85
C ASP A 54 -25.23 -1.52 0.09
N ALA A 55 -25.80 -1.20 1.25
CA ALA A 55 -25.10 -0.45 2.30
C ALA A 55 -23.88 -1.23 2.80
N GLU A 56 -23.97 -2.55 2.90
CA GLU A 56 -22.85 -3.39 3.29
C GLU A 56 -21.71 -3.29 2.26
N GLN A 57 -22.03 -3.39 0.96
CA GLN A 57 -21.04 -3.29 -0.11
C GLN A 57 -20.37 -1.91 -0.11
N ARG A 58 -21.13 -0.82 0.01
CA ARG A 58 -20.59 0.55 0.12
C ARG A 58 -19.67 0.70 1.33
N ALA A 59 -20.07 0.18 2.49
CA ALA A 59 -19.26 0.24 3.70
C ALA A 59 -17.96 -0.58 3.57
N ARG A 60 -18.01 -1.75 2.92
CA ARG A 60 -16.82 -2.56 2.62
C ARG A 60 -15.87 -1.86 1.65
N ALA A 61 -16.40 -1.16 0.66
CA ALA A 61 -15.59 -0.35 -0.26
C ALA A 61 -14.85 0.77 0.49
N ARG A 62 -15.51 1.44 1.44
CA ARG A 62 -14.87 2.44 2.32
C ARG A 62 -13.76 1.83 3.19
N VAL A 63 -14.00 0.64 3.78
CA VAL A 63 -12.96 -0.10 4.52
C VAL A 63 -11.76 -0.40 3.61
N HIS A 64 -11.99 -0.81 2.37
CA HIS A 64 -10.92 -1.07 1.41
C HIS A 64 -10.13 0.22 1.10
N ALA A 65 -10.82 1.30 0.75
CA ALA A 65 -10.21 2.59 0.42
C ALA A 65 -9.35 3.13 1.59
N ALA A 66 -9.86 3.08 2.83
CA ALA A 66 -9.11 3.50 4.00
C ALA A 66 -7.84 2.65 4.21
N LYS A 67 -7.92 1.33 4.01
CA LYS A 67 -6.75 0.44 4.11
C LYS A 67 -5.72 0.66 3.00
N VAL A 68 -6.17 0.98 1.78
CA VAL A 68 -5.27 1.37 0.69
C VAL A 68 -4.59 2.70 1.02
N GLY A 69 -5.34 3.69 1.53
CA GLY A 69 -4.79 4.97 1.97
C GLY A 69 -3.77 4.83 3.10
N LEU A 70 -3.98 3.90 4.03
CA LEU A 70 -3.01 3.56 5.09
C LEU A 70 -1.79 2.79 4.56
N GLY A 71 -1.80 2.34 3.31
CA GLY A 71 -0.76 1.49 2.76
C GLY A 71 -0.80 0.05 3.27
N GLU A 72 -1.88 -0.40 3.90
CA GLU A 72 -2.08 -1.80 4.34
C GLU A 72 -2.53 -2.71 3.19
N ARG A 73 -3.01 -2.11 2.09
CA ARG A 73 -3.43 -2.77 0.85
C ARG A 73 -3.00 -1.94 -0.37
N GLY A 74 -3.09 -2.53 -1.56
CA GLY A 74 -2.68 -1.88 -2.80
C GLY A 74 -1.18 -1.97 -3.05
N PRO A 75 -0.60 -1.05 -3.85
CA PRO A 75 0.83 -1.01 -4.15
C PRO A 75 1.68 -1.00 -2.89
N LYS A 76 2.84 -1.65 -2.92
CA LYS A 76 3.70 -1.71 -1.74
C LYS A 76 4.38 -0.35 -1.57
N TRP A 77 4.12 0.33 -0.45
CA TRP A 77 4.67 1.68 -0.21
C TRP A 77 6.21 1.71 -0.14
N TRP A 78 6.86 0.60 0.21
CA TRP A 78 8.31 0.46 0.22
C TRP A 78 8.92 0.27 -1.18
N GLU A 79 8.15 -0.13 -2.18
CA GLU A 79 8.64 -0.24 -3.57
C GLU A 79 8.75 1.14 -4.24
N ARG A 80 8.18 2.20 -3.64
CA ARG A 80 8.36 3.59 -4.09
C ARG A 80 9.69 4.22 -3.64
N ARG A 81 10.46 3.57 -2.77
CA ARG A 81 11.80 4.03 -2.40
C ARG A 81 12.85 3.08 -2.97
N GLY A 82 13.25 3.33 -4.21
CA GLY A 82 14.35 2.59 -4.82
C GLY A 82 14.58 2.82 -6.30
N ASN A 83 14.72 4.08 -6.75
CA ASN A 83 15.77 4.47 -7.70
C ASN A 83 15.81 6.01 -7.81
N PRO A 84 16.75 6.74 -7.18
CA PRO A 84 17.17 8.00 -7.76
C PRO A 84 17.81 7.68 -9.14
N PRO A 85 17.52 8.41 -10.24
CA PRO A 85 18.35 8.25 -11.43
C PRO A 85 19.79 8.53 -10.99
N ALA A 86 20.68 7.55 -11.21
CA ALA A 86 22.11 7.73 -10.99
C ALA A 86 22.49 9.07 -11.65
N ALA A 87 23.13 9.94 -10.86
CA ALA A 87 23.53 11.26 -11.30
C ALA A 87 24.22 11.16 -12.65
N ALA A 88 23.80 12.01 -13.59
CA ALA A 88 24.47 12.25 -14.85
C ALA A 88 25.93 12.63 -14.57
N GLY A 89 26.82 11.66 -14.72
CA GLY A 89 28.25 11.84 -14.85
C GLY A 89 28.63 11.23 -16.19
N ASP A 90 28.80 12.12 -17.17
CA ASP A 90 29.63 12.00 -18.37
C ASP A 90 30.11 10.59 -18.75
N GLU A 91 29.33 9.89 -19.57
CA GLU A 91 29.90 8.95 -20.56
C GLU A 91 28.98 8.94 -21.78
N ALA A 92 29.48 9.50 -22.88
CA ALA A 92 28.80 9.48 -24.16
C ALA A 92 28.54 8.03 -24.60
N PRO A 93 27.38 7.71 -25.21
CA PRO A 93 27.18 6.38 -25.75
C PRO A 93 28.19 6.13 -26.89
N PRO A 94 28.98 5.06 -26.88
CA PRO A 94 29.71 4.69 -28.08
C PRO A 94 28.71 4.31 -29.17
N ALA A 95 28.94 4.87 -30.35
CA ALA A 95 28.15 4.72 -31.55
C ALA A 95 27.95 3.25 -31.97
N GLU A 96 26.83 3.01 -32.65
CA GLU A 96 26.48 1.81 -33.40
C GLU A 96 27.65 1.12 -34.11
N ALA A 97 27.63 -0.21 -34.11
CA ALA A 97 27.97 -1.01 -35.29
C ALA A 97 27.32 -2.40 -35.19
N ASP A 98 26.26 -2.64 -35.96
CA ASP A 98 26.01 -3.98 -36.55
C ASP A 98 27.23 -4.35 -37.42
N PRO A 99 27.73 -5.60 -37.38
CA PRO A 99 27.44 -6.51 -38.50
C PRO A 99 27.62 -8.02 -38.14
N PRO A 100 27.64 -8.94 -39.12
CA PRO A 100 26.62 -9.28 -40.11
C PRO A 100 26.11 -10.72 -39.89
N GLY A 101 25.05 -11.09 -40.61
CA GLY A 101 24.57 -12.45 -40.66
C GLY A 101 25.50 -13.43 -41.38
N THR A 102 25.05 -14.70 -41.34
CA THR A 102 25.23 -15.74 -42.38
C THR A 102 26.52 -16.57 -42.23
N PRO A 103 26.56 -17.85 -42.67
CA PRO A 103 25.54 -18.62 -43.40
C PRO A 103 24.51 -19.41 -42.58
#